data_AF-A0A5J4DT67-F1
#
_entry.id   AF-A0A5J4DT67-F1
#
_cell.length_a   1.000
_cell.length_b   1.000
_cell.length_c   1.000
_cell.angle_alpha   90.00
_cell.angle_beta   90.00
_cell.angle_gamma   90.00
#
_symmetry.space_group_name_H-M   'P 1'
#
loop_
_entity.id
_entity.type
_entity.pdbx_description
1 polymer ?
#
loop_
_entity_poly.entity_id
_entity_poly.type
_entity_poly.pdbx_seq_one_letter_code
_entity_poly.pdbx_strand_id
1 'polypeptide(L)' 'MLTNETTLSNASLSTQERIATGAIALLLGVFMLYGVAFVHSDILHNAAHDTRHAITVPCH' A
#
# COMPACT_ATOMS: atom_id res chain seq x y z
N MET A 1 -30.62 -31.19 -1.94
CA MET A 1 -29.33 -30.52 -1.68
C MET A 1 -29.47 -29.10 -2.24
N LEU A 2 -29.78 -28.11 -1.40
CA LEU A 2 -30.00 -26.72 -1.83
C LEU A 2 -28.65 -26.03 -1.97
N THR A 3 -28.33 -25.50 -3.15
CA THR A 3 -27.15 -24.64 -3.35
C THR A 3 -27.50 -23.22 -2.91
N ASN A 4 -26.78 -22.72 -1.91
CA ASN A 4 -26.96 -21.37 -1.40
C ASN A 4 -26.04 -20.44 -2.19
N GLU A 5 -26.56 -19.87 -3.29
CA GLU A 5 -25.84 -18.89 -4.11
C GLU A 5 -25.63 -17.62 -3.29
N THR A 6 -24.44 -17.45 -2.70
CA THR A 6 -24.04 -16.18 -2.09
C THR A 6 -23.87 -15.16 -3.21
N THR A 7 -24.89 -14.35 -3.47
CA THR A 7 -24.79 -13.20 -4.36
C THR A 7 -23.73 -12.24 -3.82
N LEU A 8 -22.54 -12.28 -4.42
CA LEU A 8 -21.47 -11.32 -4.20
C LEU A 8 -21.97 -9.95 -4.66
N SER A 9 -22.39 -9.11 -3.71
CA SER A 9 -22.75 -7.73 -3.98
C SER A 9 -21.47 -6.97 -4.31
N ASN A 10 -21.24 -6.69 -5.60
CA ASN A 10 -20.15 -5.82 -6.04
C ASN A 10 -20.39 -4.41 -5.48
N ALA A 11 -19.72 -4.06 -4.38
CA ALA A 11 -19.76 -2.72 -3.83
C ALA A 11 -19.19 -1.73 -4.84
N SER A 12 -20.06 -0.93 -5.46
CA SER A 12 -19.64 0.14 -6.36
C SER A 12 -19.23 1.34 -5.52
N LEU A 13 -17.91 1.55 -5.40
CA LEU A 13 -17.35 2.74 -4.76
C LEU A 13 -17.66 3.99 -5.59
N SER A 14 -18.24 4.99 -4.95
CA SER A 14 -18.42 6.33 -5.51
C SER A 14 -17.08 6.96 -5.88
N THR A 15 -17.10 7.93 -6.81
CA THR A 15 -15.91 8.68 -7.21
C THR A 15 -15.26 9.39 -6.01
N GLN A 16 -16.06 9.88 -5.05
CA GLN A 16 -15.54 10.52 -3.84
C GLN A 16 -14.77 9.54 -2.96
N GLU A 17 -15.27 8.31 -2.77
CA GLU A 17 -14.58 7.28 -1.97
C GLU A 17 -13.25 6.87 -2.63
N ARG A 18 -13.23 6.76 -3.96
CA ARG A 18 -12.00 6.47 -4.72
C ARG A 18 -10.96 7.57 -4.57
N ILE A 19 -11.38 8.84 -4.67
CA ILE A 19 -10.49 9.99 -4.49
C ILE A 19 -9.97 10.06 -3.06
N ALA A 20 -10.83 9.87 -2.05
CA ALA A 20 -10.43 9.89 -0.65
C ALA A 20 -9.39 8.79 -0.36
N THR A 21 -9.66 7.57 -0.82
CA THR A 21 -8.73 6.44 -0.68
C THR A 21 -7.40 6.71 -1.38
N GLY A 22 -7.45 7.23 -2.62
CA GLY A 22 -6.25 7.59 -3.37
C GLY A 22 -5.44 8.70 -2.71
N ALA A 23 -6.11 9.70 -2.13
CA ALA A 23 -5.45 10.79 -1.41
C ALA A 23 -4.73 10.28 -0.15
N ILE A 24 -5.36 9.39 0.62
CA ILE A 24 -4.73 8.78 1.80
C ILE A 24 -3.52 7.93 1.39
N ALA A 25 -3.65 7.13 0.33
CA ALA A 25 -2.54 6.33 -0.19
C ALA A 25 -1.37 7.20 -0.67
N LEU A 26 -1.65 8.31 -1.36
CA LEU A 26 -0.64 9.27 -1.80
C LEU A 26 0.05 9.92 -0.60
N LEU A 27 -0.72 10.40 0.40
CA LEU A 27 -0.16 10.99 1.62
C LEU A 27 0.75 10.01 2.36
N LEU A 28 0.34 8.75 2.49
CA LEU A 28 1.16 7.70 3.08
C LEU A 28 2.46 7.47 2.28
N GLY A 29 2.36 7.41 0.94
CA GLY A 29 3.51 7.26 0.07
C GLY A 29 4.51 8.42 0.22
N VAL A 30 4.02 9.65 0.20
CA VAL A 30 4.85 10.85 0.40
C VAL A 30 5.48 10.85 1.79
N PHE A 31 4.74 10.48 2.83
CA PHE A 31 5.25 10.36 4.19
C PHE A 31 6.39 9.34 4.27
N MET A 32 6.24 8.17 3.65
CA MET A 32 7.30 7.15 3.60
C MET A 32 8.55 7.66 2.87
N LEU A 33 8.38 8.28 1.70
CA LEU A 33 9.49 8.83 0.93
C LEU A 33 10.26 9.91 1.70
N TYR A 34 9.54 10.86 2.30
CA TYR A 34 10.14 11.92 3.10
C TYR A 34 10.78 11.37 4.38
N GLY A 35 10.10 10.45 5.06
CA GLY A 35 10.58 9.80 6.27
C GLY A 35 11.93 9.10 6.05
N VAL A 36 12.05 8.30 4.99
CA VAL A 36 13.32 7.62 4.66
C VAL A 36 14.40 8.61 4.18
N ALA A 37 14.02 9.63 3.41
CA ALA A 37 14.99 10.58 2.84
C ALA A 37 15.68 11.45 3.91
N PHE A 38 14.99 11.79 4.99
CA PHE A 38 15.49 12.73 6.01
C PHE A 38 15.69 12.09 7.40
N VAL A 39 15.56 10.78 7.54
CA VAL A 39 15.85 10.12 8.83
C VAL A 39 17.34 10.13 9.13
N HIS A 40 17.70 10.48 10.37
CA HIS A 40 19.07 10.45 10.87
C HIS A 40 19.51 9.06 11.36
N SER A 41 18.58 8.09 11.44
CA SER A 41 18.87 6.75 11.94
C SER A 41 19.35 5.85 10.80
N ASP A 42 20.59 5.37 10.92
CA ASP A 42 21.16 4.41 9.97
C ASP A 42 20.34 3.12 9.86
N ILE A 43 19.70 2.69 10.96
CA ILE A 43 18.85 1.48 10.99
C ILE A 43 17.65 1.66 10.06
N LEU A 44 16.97 2.79 10.12
CA LEU A 44 15.78 3.03 9.31
C LEU A 44 16.14 3.25 7.83
N HIS A 45 17.25 3.91 7.56
CA HIS A 45 17.76 4.09 6.19
C HIS A 45 18.16 2.74 5.56
N ASN A 46 18.85 1.89 6.33
CA ASN A 46 19.23 0.54 5.88
C ASN A 46 17.99 -0.34 5.68
N ALA A 47 16.99 -0.30 6.56
CA ALA A 47 15.75 -1.05 6.37
C ALA A 47 15.01 -0.67 5.08
N ALA A 48 15.02 0.61 4.70
CA ALA A 48 14.46 1.06 3.42
C ALA A 48 15.30 0.58 2.22
N HIS A 49 16.63 0.60 2.35
CA HIS A 49 17.54 0.01 1.36
C HIS A 49 17.31 -1.50 1.20
N ASP A 50 17.10 -2.24 2.28
CA ASP A 50 16.86 -3.68 2.26
C ASP A 50 15.52 -4.03 1.63
N THR A 51 14.49 -3.22 1.92
CA THR A 51 13.18 -3.35 1.30
C THR A 51 13.32 -3.29 -0.22
N ARG A 52 14.04 -2.30 -0.79
CA ARG A 52 14.23 -2.17 -2.24
C ARG A 52 14.90 -3.38 -2.88
N HIS A 53 15.81 -4.04 -2.15
CA HIS A 53 16.47 -5.25 -2.60
C HIS A 53 15.47 -6.40 -2.59
N ALA A 54 14.67 -6.53 -1.53
CA ALA A 54 13.63 -7.56 -1.41
C ALA A 54 12.51 -7.46 -2.46
N ILE A 55 12.14 -6.26 -2.93
CA ILE A 55 11.14 -6.08 -4.01
C ILE A 55 11.70 -6.28 -5.42
N THR A 56 13.03 -6.26 -5.58
CA THR A 56 13.69 -6.45 -6.89
C THR A 56 14.04 -7.91 -7.17
N VAL A 57 14.22 -8.74 -6.13
CA VAL A 57 14.30 -10.20 -6.31
C VAL A 57 12.87 -10.76 -6.37
N PRO A 58 12.45 -11.38 -7.49
CA PRO A 58 11.17 -12.06 -7.52
C PRO A 58 11.17 -13.19 -6.48
N CYS A 59 10.07 -13.30 -5.74
CA CYS A 59 9.70 -14.54 -5.08
C CYS A 59 9.34 -15.57 -6.16
N HIS A 60 10.35 -16.11 -6.82
CA HIS A 60 10.34 -17.46 -7.38
C HIS A 60 11.40 -18.27 -6.64
#